data_AF-A0A3C1U5Y7-F1
#
_entry.id   AF-A0A3C1U5Y7-F1
#
_cell.length_a   1.000
_cell.length_b   1.000
_cell.length_c   1.000
_cell.angle_alpha   90.00
_cell.angle_beta   90.00
_cell.angle_gamma   90.00
#
_symmetry.space_group_name_H-M   'P 1'
#
loop_
_entity.id
_entity.type
_entity.pdbx_description
1 polymer ?
#
loop_
_entity_poly.entity_id
_entity_poly.type
_entity_poly.pdbx_seq_one_letter_code
_entity_poly.pdbx_strand_id
1 'polypeptide(L)'
;TLAGIVMIVGAPSLAGQMTGVVLVLSGCLCWAFGQILVRRLGDALSGFQLTAWIGMLAAPQMFIASILFEGDPWPALQAAPASAWITVAYLGIVMTVIGYSAWYFVLARYPVPLVMPVLLLLPVSTILGAVTFLGERPDAWVLVGGAVVITGVGVVVIDPEAMRKKMHDDMDRGKSPS
;
A
#
# COMPACT_ATOMS: atom_id res chain seq x y z
N THR A 1 -14.21 -4.60 -4.70
CA THR A 1 -13.29 -5.45 -3.91
C THR A 1 -13.95 -6.74 -3.48
N LEU A 2 -15.08 -6.73 -2.75
CA LEU A 2 -15.77 -7.94 -2.28
C LEU A 2 -16.19 -8.90 -3.43
N ALA A 3 -16.75 -8.39 -4.53
CA ALA A 3 -17.09 -9.21 -5.70
C ALA A 3 -15.86 -9.87 -6.37
N GLY A 4 -14.72 -9.17 -6.38
CA GLY A 4 -13.46 -9.74 -6.88
C GLY A 4 -12.90 -10.82 -5.98
N ILE A 5 -13.03 -10.66 -4.66
CA ILE A 5 -12.65 -11.68 -3.67
C ILE A 5 -13.50 -12.94 -3.85
N VAL A 6 -14.83 -12.80 -4.02
CA VAL A 6 -15.74 -13.93 -4.26
C VAL A 6 -15.40 -14.67 -5.56
N MET A 7 -15.04 -13.95 -6.64
CA MET A 7 -14.59 -14.57 -7.89
C MET A 7 -13.28 -15.36 -7.74
N ILE A 8 -12.30 -14.81 -7.03
CA ILE A 8 -10.99 -15.47 -6.83
C ILE A 8 -11.15 -16.73 -5.96
N VAL A 9 -11.97 -16.66 -4.90
CA VAL A 9 -12.24 -17.80 -4.02
C VAL A 9 -12.92 -18.95 -4.76
N GLY A 10 -13.75 -18.65 -5.78
CA GLY A 10 -14.40 -19.65 -6.64
C GLY A 10 -13.56 -20.17 -7.80
N ALA A 11 -12.33 -19.68 -8.00
CA ALA A 11 -11.50 -20.09 -9.12
C ALA A 11 -10.98 -21.54 -8.94
N PRO A 12 -11.03 -22.40 -9.98
CA PRO A 12 -10.58 -23.79 -9.90
C PRO A 12 -9.08 -23.93 -9.57
N SER A 13 -8.29 -22.86 -9.69
CA SER A 13 -6.88 -22.79 -9.28
C SER A 13 -6.67 -22.83 -7.76
N LEU A 14 -7.71 -22.64 -6.93
CA LEU A 14 -7.63 -22.68 -5.47
C LEU A 14 -7.91 -24.07 -4.87
N ALA A 15 -8.28 -25.06 -5.69
CA ALA A 15 -8.50 -26.42 -5.22
C ALA A 15 -7.21 -26.98 -4.59
N GLY A 16 -7.21 -27.15 -3.26
CA GLY A 16 -6.04 -27.61 -2.49
C GLY A 16 -5.19 -26.51 -1.84
N GLN A 17 -5.48 -25.22 -2.05
CA GLN A 17 -4.72 -24.09 -1.49
C GLN A 17 -5.46 -23.32 -0.39
N MET A 18 -6.51 -23.90 0.20
CA MET A 18 -7.37 -23.23 1.18
C MET A 18 -6.61 -22.69 2.39
N THR A 19 -5.53 -23.35 2.82
CA THR A 19 -4.66 -22.86 3.90
C THR A 19 -4.05 -21.50 3.57
N GLY A 20 -3.54 -21.33 2.34
CA GLY A 20 -2.98 -20.05 1.89
C GLY A 20 -4.03 -18.95 1.84
N VAL A 21 -5.25 -19.28 1.41
CA VAL A 21 -6.39 -18.35 1.38
C VAL A 21 -6.73 -17.87 2.80
N VAL A 22 -6.84 -18.79 3.76
CA VAL A 22 -7.12 -18.45 5.15
C VAL A 22 -6.02 -17.59 5.76
N LEU A 23 -4.74 -17.92 5.50
CA LEU A 23 -3.60 -17.13 5.96
C LEU A 23 -3.64 -15.70 5.40
N VAL A 24 -3.88 -15.53 4.10
CA VAL A 24 -3.99 -14.19 3.48
C VAL A 24 -5.15 -13.40 4.08
N LEU A 25 -6.34 -14.03 4.23
CA LEU A 25 -7.50 -13.36 4.82
C LEU A 25 -7.24 -12.94 6.27
N SER A 26 -6.60 -13.78 7.08
CA SER A 26 -6.19 -13.42 8.44
C SER A 26 -5.21 -12.25 8.45
N GLY A 27 -4.25 -12.21 7.52
CA GLY A 27 -3.31 -11.10 7.35
C GLY A 27 -4.02 -9.80 7.00
N CYS A 28 -4.97 -9.84 6.06
CA CYS A 28 -5.79 -8.69 5.70
C CYS A 28 -6.63 -8.17 6.88
N LEU A 29 -7.20 -9.07 7.69
CA LEU A 29 -7.95 -8.71 8.89
C LEU A 29 -7.04 -8.04 9.93
N CYS A 30 -5.90 -8.65 10.25
CA CYS A 30 -4.91 -8.07 11.17
C CYS A 30 -4.47 -6.68 10.71
N TRP A 31 -4.21 -6.51 9.41
CA TRP A 31 -3.87 -5.22 8.83
C TRP A 31 -4.99 -4.19 8.99
N ALA A 32 -6.24 -4.55 8.67
CA ALA A 32 -7.38 -3.66 8.82
C ALA A 32 -7.58 -3.21 10.27
N PHE A 33 -7.44 -4.12 11.24
CA PHE A 33 -7.45 -3.78 12.65
C PHE A 33 -6.32 -2.82 13.03
N GLY A 34 -5.09 -3.08 12.55
CA GLY A 34 -3.95 -2.20 12.74
C GLY A 34 -4.21 -0.78 12.21
N GLN A 35 -4.76 -0.65 11.01
CA GLN A 35 -5.11 0.64 10.41
C GLN A 35 -6.18 1.39 11.21
N ILE A 36 -7.17 0.70 11.78
CA ILE A 36 -8.18 1.31 12.66
C ILE A 36 -7.54 1.81 13.96
N LEU A 37 -6.65 1.01 14.57
CA LEU A 37 -5.97 1.39 15.81
C LEU A 37 -5.06 2.61 15.61
N VAL A 38 -4.29 2.63 14.51
CA VAL A 38 -3.49 3.78 14.08
C VAL A 38 -4.36 5.02 13.91
N ARG A 39 -5.53 4.90 13.28
CA ARG A 39 -6.46 6.04 13.14
C ARG A 39 -6.98 6.55 14.49
N ARG A 40 -7.17 5.67 15.47
CA ARG A 40 -7.62 6.06 16.83
C ARG A 40 -6.55 6.80 17.63
N LEU A 41 -5.28 6.59 17.33
CA LEU A 41 -4.18 7.36 17.91
C LEU A 41 -4.21 8.83 17.42
N GLY A 42 -4.85 9.11 16.29
CA GLY A 42 -5.07 10.47 15.79
C GLY A 42 -3.74 11.26 15.65
N ASP A 43 -3.78 12.54 16.03
CA ASP A 43 -2.61 13.43 16.02
C ASP A 43 -1.75 13.31 17.30
N ALA A 44 -2.03 12.35 18.19
CA ALA A 44 -1.29 12.20 19.45
C ALA A 44 0.18 11.83 19.24
N LEU A 45 0.50 11.24 18.07
CA LEU A 45 1.86 10.89 17.67
C LEU A 45 2.10 11.37 16.24
N SER A 46 3.27 11.97 15.98
CA SER A 46 3.71 12.21 14.61
C SER A 46 3.92 10.89 13.85
N GLY A 47 3.75 10.91 12.52
CA GLY A 47 3.91 9.70 11.68
C GLY A 47 5.27 9.00 11.85
N PHE A 48 6.33 9.78 12.13
CA PHE A 48 7.64 9.24 12.46
C PHE A 48 7.64 8.49 13.80
N GLN A 49 7.10 9.10 14.86
CA GLN A 49 7.02 8.48 16.19
C GLN A 49 6.18 7.20 16.17
N LEU A 50 5.06 7.21 15.44
CA LEU A 50 4.23 6.02 15.27
C LEU A 50 5.02 4.89 14.60
N THR A 51 5.72 5.19 13.51
CA THR A 51 6.52 4.20 12.78
C THR A 51 7.67 3.66 13.65
N ALA A 52 8.31 4.51 14.45
CA ALA A 52 9.36 4.11 15.37
C ALA A 52 8.85 3.18 16.48
N TRP A 53 7.70 3.49 17.09
CA TRP A 53 7.08 2.64 18.12
C TRP A 53 6.63 1.30 17.55
N ILE A 54 6.00 1.30 16.37
CA ILE A 54 5.62 0.05 15.69
C ILE A 54 6.87 -0.77 15.39
N GLY A 55 7.92 -0.18 14.83
CA GLY A 55 9.17 -0.88 14.54
C GLY A 55 9.83 -1.47 15.79
N MET A 56 9.86 -0.71 16.89
CA MET A 56 10.43 -1.15 18.16
C MET A 56 9.66 -2.33 18.77
N LEU A 57 8.32 -2.31 18.70
CA LEU A 57 7.50 -3.41 19.15
C LEU A 57 7.55 -4.61 18.19
N ALA A 58 7.64 -4.36 16.88
CA ALA A 58 7.65 -5.35 15.81
C ALA A 58 8.96 -6.13 15.71
N ALA A 59 10.10 -5.49 15.99
CA ALA A 59 11.41 -6.13 15.91
C ALA A 59 11.56 -7.39 16.80
N PRO A 60 11.27 -7.35 18.13
CA PRO A 60 11.43 -8.54 18.97
C PRO A 60 10.41 -9.64 18.63
N GLN A 61 9.16 -9.29 18.30
CA GLN A 61 8.14 -10.27 17.92
C GLN A 61 8.50 -10.98 16.60
N MET A 62 9.04 -10.25 15.61
CA MET A 62 9.53 -10.86 14.37
C MET A 62 10.78 -11.71 14.61
N PHE A 63 11.69 -11.29 15.49
CA PHE A 63 12.87 -12.09 15.81
C PHE A 63 12.50 -13.42 16.49
N ILE A 64 11.57 -13.39 17.45
CA ILE A 64 11.05 -14.60 18.08
C ILE A 64 10.33 -15.50 17.07
N ALA A 65 9.50 -14.91 16.21
CA ALA A 65 8.81 -15.66 15.16
C ALA A 65 9.79 -16.33 14.19
N SER A 66 10.83 -15.61 13.75
CA SER A 66 11.89 -16.17 12.90
C SER A 66 12.56 -17.36 13.57
N ILE A 67 12.87 -17.29 14.86
CA ILE A 67 13.45 -18.44 15.59
C ILE A 67 12.50 -19.64 15.61
N LEU A 68 11.20 -19.40 15.83
CA LEU A 68 10.19 -20.46 15.92
C LEU A 68 9.92 -21.15 14.57
N PHE A 69 9.96 -20.41 13.47
CA PHE A 69 9.61 -20.93 12.14
C PHE A 69 10.83 -21.34 11.30
N GLU A 70 11.94 -20.62 11.40
CA GLU A 70 13.16 -20.81 10.59
C GLU A 70 14.31 -21.46 11.36
N GLY A 71 14.27 -21.49 12.70
CA GLY A 71 15.29 -22.10 13.55
C GLY A 71 16.39 -21.12 13.98
N ASP A 72 17.65 -21.56 13.97
CA ASP A 72 18.78 -20.71 14.42
C ASP A 72 19.13 -19.64 13.37
N PRO A 73 19.00 -18.34 13.68
CA PRO A 73 19.30 -17.27 12.73
C PRO A 73 20.81 -17.00 12.59
N TRP A 74 21.64 -17.48 13.54
CA TRP A 74 23.06 -17.11 13.62
C TRP A 74 23.89 -17.48 12.37
N PRO A 75 23.72 -18.67 11.77
CA PRO A 75 24.43 -19.03 10.54
C PRO A 75 24.07 -18.11 9.36
N ALA A 76 22.80 -17.72 9.26
CA ALA A 76 22.33 -16.83 8.20
C ALA A 76 22.88 -15.41 8.36
N LEU A 77 22.99 -14.89 9.59
CA LEU A 77 23.59 -13.58 9.86
C LEU A 77 25.08 -13.55 9.52
N GLN A 78 25.81 -14.63 9.81
CA GLN A 78 27.25 -14.71 9.53
C GLN A 78 27.56 -14.89 8.05
N ALA A 79 26.72 -15.63 7.32
CA ALA A 79 26.86 -15.85 5.88
C ALA A 79 26.32 -14.67 5.03
N ALA A 80 25.62 -13.71 5.63
CA ALA A 80 24.98 -12.62 4.91
C ALA A 80 26.01 -11.67 4.28
N PRO A 81 25.97 -11.48 2.94
CA PRO A 81 26.87 -10.55 2.26
C PRO A 81 26.52 -9.09 2.61
N ALA A 82 27.48 -8.18 2.42
CA ALA A 82 27.26 -6.74 2.66
C ALA A 82 26.07 -6.17 1.87
N SER A 83 25.79 -6.71 0.68
CA SER A 83 24.61 -6.33 -0.12
C SER A 83 23.28 -6.65 0.56
N ALA A 84 23.21 -7.74 1.33
CA ALA A 84 22.01 -8.09 2.11
C ALA A 84 21.77 -7.04 3.21
N TRP A 85 22.81 -6.62 3.92
CA TRP A 85 22.72 -5.57 4.93
C TRP A 85 22.32 -4.21 4.35
N ILE A 86 22.86 -3.84 3.18
CA ILE A 86 22.44 -2.63 2.46
C ILE A 86 20.95 -2.70 2.09
N THR A 87 20.49 -3.87 1.63
CA THR A 87 19.09 -4.10 1.27
C THR A 87 18.19 -3.94 2.50
N VAL A 88 18.57 -4.52 3.63
CA VAL A 88 17.83 -4.38 4.91
C VAL A 88 17.78 -2.92 5.34
N ALA A 89 18.90 -2.19 5.28
CA ALA A 89 18.93 -0.76 5.63
C ALA A 89 18.05 0.07 4.69
N TYR A 90 18.08 -0.21 3.39
CA TYR A 90 17.24 0.45 2.40
C TYR A 90 15.74 0.20 2.66
N LEU A 91 15.33 -1.05 2.89
CA LEU A 91 13.93 -1.37 3.19
C LEU A 91 13.47 -0.75 4.52
N GLY A 92 14.29 -0.86 5.57
CA GLY A 92 13.93 -0.37 6.90
C GLY A 92 13.89 1.15 6.98
N ILE A 93 14.89 1.85 6.46
CA ILE A 93 15.00 3.30 6.63
C ILE A 93 14.31 4.03 5.48
N VAL A 94 14.68 3.72 4.24
CA VAL A 94 14.20 4.47 3.07
C VAL A 94 12.76 4.08 2.74
N MET A 95 12.47 2.79 2.55
CA MET A 95 11.12 2.38 2.18
C MET A 95 10.13 2.53 3.34
N THR A 96 10.50 2.09 4.54
CA THR A 96 9.57 2.06 5.68
C THR A 96 9.50 3.41 6.37
N VAL A 97 10.59 3.91 6.97
CA VAL A 97 10.52 5.16 7.77
C VAL A 97 10.15 6.36 6.90
N ILE A 98 10.83 6.59 5.78
CA ILE A 98 10.52 7.74 4.92
C ILE A 98 9.17 7.55 4.23
N GLY A 99 8.90 6.36 3.68
CA GLY A 99 7.64 6.06 2.99
C GLY A 99 6.41 6.23 3.88
N TYR A 100 6.39 5.60 5.05
CA TYR A 100 5.27 5.74 5.99
C TYR A 100 5.17 7.14 6.57
N SER A 101 6.29 7.80 6.88
CA SER A 101 6.25 9.19 7.38
C SER A 101 5.64 10.14 6.35
N ALA A 102 6.02 10.03 5.07
CA ALA A 102 5.44 10.81 3.99
C ALA A 102 3.95 10.49 3.79
N TRP A 103 3.59 9.21 3.83
CA TRP A 103 2.20 8.75 3.72
C TRP A 103 1.32 9.33 4.83
N TYR A 104 1.72 9.20 6.10
CA TYR A 104 0.98 9.74 7.23
C TYR A 104 0.94 11.27 7.22
N PHE A 105 2.02 11.94 6.78
CA PHE A 105 2.03 13.39 6.59
C PHE A 105 1.01 13.85 5.54
N VAL A 106 0.92 13.16 4.40
CA VAL A 106 -0.07 13.47 3.34
C VAL A 106 -1.49 13.23 3.83
N LEU A 107 -1.73 12.11 4.53
CA LEU A 107 -3.05 11.79 5.09
C LEU A 107 -3.50 12.78 6.16
N ALA A 108 -2.58 13.33 6.95
CA ALA A 108 -2.90 14.34 7.95
C ALA A 108 -3.27 15.70 7.32
N ARG A 109 -2.78 15.99 6.09
CA ARG A 109 -2.90 17.31 5.46
C ARG A 109 -3.91 17.38 4.31
N TYR A 110 -4.27 16.26 3.70
CA TYR A 110 -5.22 16.21 2.57
C TYR A 110 -6.38 15.24 2.85
N PRO A 111 -7.61 15.56 2.44
CA PRO A 111 -8.74 14.65 2.57
C PRO A 111 -8.50 13.41 1.70
N VAL A 112 -8.82 12.23 2.26
CA VAL A 112 -8.60 10.90 1.66
C VAL A 112 -8.96 10.79 0.17
N PRO A 113 -10.07 11.38 -0.33
CA PRO A 113 -10.43 11.30 -1.76
C PRO A 113 -9.39 11.91 -2.72
N LEU A 114 -8.58 12.88 -2.29
CA LEU A 114 -7.50 13.46 -3.10
C LEU A 114 -6.26 12.55 -3.16
N VAL A 115 -6.06 11.69 -2.16
CA VAL A 115 -4.90 10.82 -2.05
C VAL A 115 -5.13 9.48 -2.77
N MET A 116 -6.39 9.03 -2.86
CA MET A 116 -6.72 7.76 -3.52
C MET A 116 -6.26 7.66 -4.98
N PRO A 117 -6.34 8.71 -5.82
CA PRO A 117 -5.80 8.69 -7.17
C PRO A 117 -4.28 8.47 -7.23
N VAL A 118 -3.52 8.98 -6.26
CA VAL A 118 -2.06 8.82 -6.19
C VAL A 118 -1.68 7.36 -5.94
N LEU A 119 -2.47 6.62 -5.16
CA LEU A 119 -2.24 5.19 -4.95
C LEU A 119 -2.35 4.37 -6.24
N LEU A 120 -3.07 4.87 -7.24
CA LEU A 120 -3.19 4.19 -8.53
C LEU A 120 -1.97 4.41 -9.44
N LEU A 121 -1.11 5.39 -9.12
CA LEU A 121 0.20 5.49 -9.75
C LEU A 121 1.14 4.37 -9.28
N LEU A 122 0.88 3.74 -8.13
CA LEU A 122 1.70 2.63 -7.63
C LEU A 122 1.79 1.48 -8.63
N PRO A 123 0.68 0.84 -9.09
CA PRO A 123 0.77 -0.27 -10.04
C PRO A 123 1.44 0.13 -11.36
N VAL A 124 1.19 1.36 -11.86
CA VAL A 124 1.84 1.86 -13.09
C VAL A 124 3.35 1.99 -12.88
N SER A 125 3.76 2.61 -11.77
CA SER A 125 5.17 2.78 -11.40
C SER A 125 5.87 1.44 -11.16
N THR A 126 5.16 0.48 -10.56
CA THR A 126 5.66 -0.89 -10.35
C THR A 126 5.90 -1.60 -11.68
N ILE A 127 4.95 -1.56 -12.62
CA ILE A 127 5.13 -2.17 -13.95
C ILE A 127 6.30 -1.49 -14.69
N LEU A 128 6.33 -0.15 -14.69
CA LEU A 128 7.43 0.59 -15.32
C LEU A 128 8.78 0.22 -14.71
N GLY A 129 8.86 0.14 -13.38
CA GLY A 129 10.07 -0.26 -12.66
C GLY A 129 10.50 -1.70 -12.97
N ALA A 130 9.57 -2.65 -13.02
CA ALA A 130 9.86 -4.03 -13.39
C ALA A 130 10.43 -4.15 -14.81
N VAL A 131 9.87 -3.39 -15.76
CA VAL A 131 10.34 -3.36 -17.15
C VAL A 131 11.73 -2.71 -17.26
N THR A 132 11.94 -1.56 -16.61
CA THR A 132 13.17 -0.76 -16.80
C THR A 132 14.35 -1.25 -15.97
N PHE A 133 14.12 -1.65 -14.71
CA PHE A 133 15.19 -2.08 -13.81
C PHE A 133 15.42 -3.58 -13.85
N LEU A 134 14.35 -4.38 -13.94
CA LEU A 134 14.42 -5.84 -13.93
C LEU A 134 14.54 -6.45 -15.33
N GLY A 135 14.22 -5.67 -16.37
CA GLY A 135 14.26 -6.12 -17.76
C GLY A 135 13.17 -7.15 -18.09
N GLU A 136 12.17 -7.30 -17.22
CA GLU A 136 11.06 -8.22 -17.44
C GLU A 136 10.23 -7.78 -18.64
N ARG A 137 9.88 -8.73 -19.51
CA ARG A 137 8.94 -8.50 -20.61
C ARG A 137 7.53 -8.68 -20.06
N PRO A 138 6.75 -7.61 -19.89
CA PRO A 138 5.44 -7.71 -19.29
C PRO A 138 4.55 -8.48 -20.24
N ASP A 139 3.90 -9.51 -19.72
CA ASP A 139 2.92 -10.28 -20.47
C ASP A 139 1.78 -9.36 -20.96
N ALA A 140 1.14 -9.71 -22.06
CA ALA A 140 0.07 -8.91 -22.66
C ALA A 140 -1.07 -8.66 -21.65
N TRP A 141 -1.33 -9.62 -20.76
CA TRP A 141 -2.30 -9.48 -19.67
C TRP A 141 -1.92 -8.44 -18.62
N VAL A 142 -0.62 -8.27 -18.33
CA VAL A 142 -0.13 -7.24 -17.40
C VAL A 142 -0.33 -5.85 -18.00
N LEU A 143 -0.08 -5.69 -19.31
CA LEU A 143 -0.33 -4.44 -20.03
C LEU A 143 -1.83 -4.10 -20.09
N VAL A 144 -2.68 -5.09 -20.37
CA VAL A 144 -4.15 -4.91 -20.34
C VAL A 144 -4.63 -4.56 -18.94
N GLY A 145 -4.14 -5.24 -17.90
CA GLY A 145 -4.44 -4.92 -16.51
C GLY A 145 -4.01 -3.49 -16.14
N GLY A 146 -2.81 -3.08 -16.54
CA GLY A 146 -2.33 -1.70 -16.36
C GLY A 146 -3.21 -0.67 -17.07
N ALA A 147 -3.63 -0.93 -18.31
CA ALA A 147 -4.53 -0.07 -19.06
C ALA A 147 -5.90 0.07 -18.38
N VAL A 148 -6.49 -1.03 -17.91
CA VAL A 148 -7.76 -1.03 -17.18
C VAL A 148 -7.66 -0.20 -15.90
N VAL A 149 -6.56 -0.33 -15.16
CA VAL A 149 -6.32 0.50 -13.96
C VAL A 149 -6.27 1.98 -14.35
N ILE A 150 -5.50 2.36 -15.37
CA ILE A 150 -5.38 3.75 -15.84
C ILE A 150 -6.75 4.30 -16.29
N THR A 151 -7.55 3.52 -17.03
CA THR A 151 -8.88 3.94 -17.46
C THR A 151 -9.84 4.09 -16.28
N GLY A 152 -9.83 3.15 -15.34
CA GLY A 152 -10.61 3.23 -14.11
C GLY A 152 -10.26 4.47 -13.28
N VAL A 153 -8.98 4.84 -13.21
CA VAL A 153 -8.52 6.09 -12.59
C VAL A 153 -9.10 7.30 -13.30
N GLY A 154 -8.99 7.34 -14.63
CA GLY A 154 -9.49 8.45 -15.43
C GLY A 154 -10.95 8.74 -15.13
N VAL A 155 -11.78 7.71 -15.00
CA VAL A 155 -13.19 7.84 -14.65
C VAL A 155 -13.41 8.36 -13.22
N VAL A 156 -12.61 7.92 -12.23
CA VAL A 156 -12.74 8.35 -10.83
C VAL A 156 -12.20 9.77 -10.60
N VAL A 157 -11.10 10.13 -11.26
CA VAL A 157 -10.50 11.47 -11.17
C VAL A 157 -11.34 12.49 -11.93
N ILE A 158 -11.92 12.08 -13.06
CA ILE A 158 -12.88 12.86 -13.83
C ILE A 158 -14.29 12.49 -13.33
N ASP A 159 -14.54 12.61 -12.02
CA ASP A 159 -15.90 12.50 -11.50
C ASP A 159 -16.70 13.74 -11.95
N PRO A 160 -17.69 13.61 -12.84
CA PRO A 160 -18.43 14.75 -13.38
C PRO A 160 -19.20 15.50 -12.28
N GLU A 161 -19.53 14.85 -11.15
CA GLU A 161 -20.27 15.49 -10.07
C GLU A 161 -19.43 16.50 -9.28
N ALA A 162 -18.14 16.21 -9.07
CA ALA A 162 -17.20 17.13 -8.43
C ALA A 162 -16.92 18.35 -9.33
N MET A 163 -16.82 18.13 -10.65
CA MET A 163 -16.63 19.20 -11.63
C MET A 163 -17.91 20.04 -11.80
N ARG A 164 -19.10 19.42 -11.79
CA ARG A 164 -20.41 20.10 -11.84
C ARG A 164 -20.63 20.98 -10.60
N LYS A 165 -20.23 20.52 -9.41
CA LYS A 165 -20.37 21.29 -8.16
C LYS A 165 -19.47 22.52 -8.13
N LYS A 166 -18.21 22.38 -8.59
CA LYS A 166 -17.26 23.50 -8.70
C LYS A 166 -17.73 24.55 -9.71
N MET A 167 -18.30 24.10 -10.84
CA MET A 167 -18.85 24.99 -11.87
C MET A 167 -20.13 25.71 -11.42
N HIS A 168 -20.93 25.10 -10.53
CA HIS A 168 -22.10 25.76 -9.92
C HIS A 168 -21.69 26.83 -8.90
N ASP A 169 -20.73 26.53 -8.02
CA ASP A 169 -20.19 27.48 -7.03
C ASP A 169 -19.52 28.70 -7.70
N ASP A 170 -18.81 28.50 -8.82
CA ASP A 170 -18.18 29.60 -9.57
C ASP A 170 -19.21 30.49 -10.30
N MET A 171 -20.36 29.93 -10.73
CA MET A 171 -21.48 30.71 -11.28
C MET A 171 -22.23 31.53 -10.22
N ASP A 172 -22.31 31.02 -8.98
CA ASP A 172 -22.94 31.75 -7.87
C ASP A 172 -22.04 32.87 -7.34
N ARG A 173 -20.71 32.67 -7.35
CA ARG A 173 -19.74 33.73 -7.01
C ARG A 173 -19.67 34.86 -8.05
N GLY A 174 -19.97 34.57 -9.31
CA GLY A 174 -20.09 35.57 -10.37
C GLY A 174 -21.36 36.43 -10.31
N LYS A 175 -22.31 36.12 -9.41
CA LYS A 175 -23.60 36.83 -9.25
C LYS A 175 -23.68 37.73 -8.02
N SER A 176 -22.61 37.88 -7.23
CA SER A 176 -22.60 38.88 -6.15
C SER A 176 -22.60 40.28 -6.76
N PRO A 177 -23.67 41.08 -6.58
CA PRO A 177 -23.70 42.43 -7.11
C PRO A 177 -22.70 43.30 -6.33
N SER A 178 -21.87 44.02 -7.07
CA SER A 178 -21.12 45.19 -6.59
C SER A 178 -22.05 46.33 -6.22
#